data_AF-A0A522P9G9-F1
#
_entry.id   AF-A0A522P9G9-F1
#
_cell.length_a   1.000
_cell.length_b   1.000
_cell.length_c   1.000
_cell.angle_alpha   90.00
_cell.angle_beta   90.00
_cell.angle_gamma   90.00
#
_symmetry.space_group_name_H-M   'P 1'
#
loop_
_entity.id
_entity.type
_entity.pdbx_description
1 polymer ?
#
loop_
_entity_poly.entity_id
_entity_poly.type
_entity_poly.pdbx_seq_one_letter_code
_entity_poly.pdbx_strand_id
1 'polypeptide(L)'
;MVDSATLAESLVDAPSPSAKLALARTLARFGTPALRLARARGVRLIALARGERYTARSPRLRDLAPHLDTWPAPPAGLFVVEERTAYLRSRSPLAVAHEFGHALDCALGRGGYRSNDDSDLRSIFFSATAFITPYAATAPDEFFAEIVRAYVEANDRRSPWPAATRRRLREVDPRAFTYVEHLFTKAFVDELAPQPSFTGGQTVCSTP
;
A
#
# COMPACT_ATOMS: atom_id res chain seq x y z
N MET A 1 15.20 -6.11 -18.99
CA MET A 1 14.62 -5.93 -17.64
C MET A 1 13.39 -5.06 -17.78
N VAL A 2 12.25 -5.42 -17.17
CA VAL A 2 11.06 -4.54 -17.17
C VAL A 2 11.30 -3.38 -16.21
N ASP A 3 11.10 -2.15 -16.68
CA ASP A 3 11.29 -0.93 -15.91
C ASP A 3 10.09 -0.62 -14.97
N SER A 4 10.28 0.34 -14.05
CA SER A 4 9.25 0.73 -13.08
C SER A 4 7.99 1.30 -13.74
N ALA A 5 8.10 1.97 -14.89
CA ALA A 5 6.95 2.58 -15.56
C ALA A 5 6.02 1.50 -16.13
N THR A 6 6.60 0.52 -16.83
CA THR A 6 5.87 -0.62 -17.40
C THR A 6 5.23 -1.46 -16.30
N LEU A 7 5.95 -1.69 -15.18
CA LEU A 7 5.38 -2.38 -14.02
C LEU A 7 4.22 -1.61 -13.41
N ALA A 8 4.37 -0.31 -13.19
CA ALA A 8 3.33 0.55 -12.65
C ALA A 8 2.07 0.54 -13.53
N GLU A 9 2.21 0.67 -14.84
CA GLU A 9 1.09 0.59 -15.77
C GLU A 9 0.39 -0.77 -15.77
N SER A 10 1.12 -1.86 -15.53
CA SER A 10 0.54 -3.21 -15.47
C SER A 10 -0.39 -3.43 -14.27
N LEU A 11 -0.26 -2.62 -13.22
CA LEU A 11 -1.11 -2.69 -12.02
C LEU A 11 -2.42 -1.91 -12.18
N VAL A 12 -2.51 -0.99 -13.16
CA VAL A 12 -3.58 0.00 -13.26
C VAL A 12 -4.62 -0.35 -14.33
N ASP A 13 -5.88 -0.37 -13.91
CA ASP A 13 -7.06 -0.28 -14.76
C ASP A 13 -7.70 1.11 -14.58
N ALA A 14 -7.98 1.81 -15.68
CA ALA A 14 -8.47 3.18 -15.63
C ALA A 14 -9.31 3.51 -16.88
N PRO A 15 -10.27 4.44 -16.79
CA PRO A 15 -11.22 4.74 -17.86
C PRO A 15 -10.61 5.48 -19.06
N SER A 16 -9.35 5.92 -18.95
CA SER A 16 -8.64 6.56 -20.06
C SER A 16 -7.13 6.33 -19.97
N PRO A 17 -6.40 6.40 -21.11
CA PRO A 17 -4.93 6.34 -21.11
C PRO A 17 -4.29 7.43 -20.25
N SER A 18 -4.86 8.65 -20.25
CA SER A 18 -4.37 9.76 -19.44
C SER A 18 -4.52 9.51 -17.93
N ALA A 19 -5.64 8.91 -17.50
CA ALA A 19 -5.86 8.52 -16.12
C ALA A 19 -4.88 7.41 -15.71
N LYS A 20 -4.71 6.41 -16.57
CA LYS A 20 -3.76 5.31 -16.36
C LYS A 20 -2.34 5.84 -16.15
N LEU A 21 -1.90 6.74 -17.04
CA LEU A 21 -0.57 7.35 -16.97
C LEU A 21 -0.38 8.19 -15.69
N ALA A 22 -1.40 8.93 -15.25
CA ALA A 22 -1.33 9.73 -14.03
C ALA A 22 -1.11 8.86 -12.78
N LEU A 23 -1.84 7.74 -12.67
CA LEU A 23 -1.66 6.77 -11.60
C LEU A 23 -0.28 6.11 -11.68
N ALA A 24 0.10 5.61 -12.86
CA ALA A 24 1.36 4.93 -13.07
C ALA A 24 2.58 5.81 -12.73
N ARG A 25 2.53 7.13 -13.03
CA ARG A 25 3.56 8.09 -12.63
C ARG A 25 3.73 8.21 -11.12
N THR A 26 2.64 8.11 -10.35
CA THR A 26 2.73 8.11 -8.89
C THR A 26 3.32 6.81 -8.38
N LEU A 27 2.84 5.67 -8.92
CA LEU A 27 3.33 4.33 -8.55
C LEU A 27 4.80 4.12 -8.87
N ALA A 28 5.31 4.69 -9.97
CA ALA A 28 6.71 4.58 -10.37
C ALA A 28 7.70 5.08 -9.29
N ARG A 29 7.25 5.97 -8.38
CA ARG A 29 8.04 6.49 -7.26
C ARG A 29 8.40 5.44 -6.21
N PHE A 30 7.65 4.33 -6.16
CA PHE A 30 7.90 3.24 -5.23
C PHE A 30 9.06 2.34 -5.66
N GLY A 31 9.51 2.47 -6.91
CA GLY A 31 10.62 1.69 -7.44
C GLY A 31 10.25 0.26 -7.84
N THR A 32 11.16 -0.36 -8.60
CA THR A 32 10.93 -1.68 -9.21
C THR A 32 10.64 -2.80 -8.19
N PRO A 33 11.35 -2.93 -7.05
CA PRO A 33 11.10 -4.02 -6.10
C PRO A 33 9.68 -4.01 -5.53
N ALA A 34 9.21 -2.86 -5.05
CA ALA A 34 7.86 -2.71 -4.50
C ALA A 34 6.78 -3.04 -5.54
N LEU A 35 6.93 -2.54 -6.77
CA LEU A 35 5.99 -2.80 -7.87
C LEU A 35 5.98 -4.27 -8.28
N ARG A 36 7.14 -4.93 -8.30
CA ARG A 36 7.23 -6.38 -8.56
C ARG A 36 6.55 -7.18 -7.48
N LEU A 37 6.76 -6.84 -6.20
CA LEU A 37 6.09 -7.50 -5.09
C LEU A 37 4.57 -7.35 -5.21
N ALA A 38 4.08 -6.12 -5.37
CA ALA A 38 2.65 -5.86 -5.55
C ALA A 38 2.07 -6.70 -6.69
N ARG A 39 2.74 -6.72 -7.86
CA ARG A 39 2.30 -7.52 -9.01
C ARG A 39 2.31 -9.01 -8.72
N ALA A 40 3.38 -9.53 -8.10
CA ALA A 40 3.51 -10.94 -7.76
C ALA A 40 2.45 -11.39 -6.75
N ARG A 41 1.95 -10.47 -5.91
CA ARG A 41 0.85 -10.72 -4.97
C ARG A 41 -0.53 -10.41 -5.53
N GLY A 42 -0.63 -10.07 -6.83
CA GLY A 42 -1.92 -9.85 -7.50
C GLY A 42 -2.59 -8.51 -7.20
N VAL A 43 -1.85 -7.51 -6.72
CA VAL A 43 -2.38 -6.18 -6.44
C VAL A 43 -2.89 -5.52 -7.72
N ARG A 44 -4.02 -4.81 -7.62
CA ARG A 44 -4.59 -3.99 -8.69
C ARG A 44 -4.99 -2.61 -8.19
N LEU A 45 -4.96 -1.63 -9.09
CA LEU A 45 -5.49 -0.29 -8.86
C LEU A 45 -6.52 0.02 -9.93
N ILE A 46 -7.74 0.37 -9.51
CA ILE A 46 -8.86 0.68 -10.39
C ILE A 46 -9.24 2.15 -10.18
N ALA A 47 -8.93 2.99 -11.16
CA ALA A 47 -9.46 4.35 -11.18
C ALA A 47 -10.93 4.32 -11.59
N LEU A 48 -11.80 4.84 -10.74
CA LEU A 48 -13.22 4.95 -11.04
C LEU A 48 -13.48 6.07 -12.06
N ALA A 49 -14.45 5.85 -12.94
CA ALA A 49 -15.01 6.88 -13.79
C ALA A 49 -15.81 7.90 -12.95
N ARG A 50 -16.05 9.08 -13.53
CA ARG A 50 -16.85 10.11 -12.85
C ARG A 50 -18.26 9.59 -12.58
N GLY A 51 -18.70 9.64 -11.32
CA GLY A 51 -20.01 9.15 -10.90
C GLY A 51 -20.11 7.64 -10.72
N GLU A 52 -19.07 6.88 -11.05
CA GLU A 52 -19.02 5.45 -10.80
C GLU A 52 -19.00 5.17 -9.29
N ARG A 53 -19.64 4.07 -8.89
CA ARG A 53 -19.82 3.64 -7.49
C ARG A 53 -18.79 2.59 -7.11
N TYR A 54 -18.31 2.64 -5.87
CA TYR A 54 -17.45 1.61 -5.30
C TYR A 54 -18.15 0.25 -5.31
N THR A 55 -19.40 0.20 -4.83
CA THR A 55 -20.21 -1.03 -4.74
C THR A 55 -20.60 -1.62 -6.10
N ALA A 56 -20.51 -0.83 -7.18
CA ALA A 56 -20.71 -1.33 -8.53
C ALA A 56 -19.47 -2.11 -9.02
N ARG A 57 -18.28 -1.74 -8.56
CA ARG A 57 -16.99 -2.30 -9.02
C ARG A 57 -16.42 -3.36 -8.11
N SER A 58 -16.68 -3.27 -6.81
CA SER A 58 -16.28 -4.28 -5.83
C SER A 58 -17.52 -5.05 -5.34
N PRO A 59 -17.63 -6.36 -5.66
CA PRO A 59 -18.60 -7.23 -5.01
C PRO A 59 -18.44 -7.21 -3.49
N ARG A 60 -17.20 -7.17 -2.98
CA ARG A 60 -16.97 -7.22 -1.54
C ARG A 60 -17.44 -5.96 -0.81
N LEU A 61 -17.23 -4.78 -1.38
CA LEU A 61 -17.77 -3.53 -0.82
C LEU A 61 -19.29 -3.46 -0.92
N ARG A 62 -19.89 -4.05 -1.97
CA ARG A 62 -21.35 -4.17 -2.06
C ARG A 62 -21.93 -4.93 -0.88
N ASP A 63 -21.25 -5.98 -0.44
CA ASP A 63 -21.70 -6.81 0.66
C ASP A 63 -21.38 -6.20 2.04
N LEU A 64 -20.14 -5.72 2.24
CA LEU A 64 -19.68 -5.22 3.54
C LEU A 64 -20.11 -3.79 3.84
N ALA A 65 -20.24 -2.94 2.82
CA ALA A 65 -20.50 -1.52 2.98
C ALA A 65 -21.48 -1.00 1.90
N PRO A 66 -22.72 -1.52 1.83
CA PRO A 66 -23.68 -1.18 0.78
C PRO A 66 -24.03 0.32 0.72
N HIS A 67 -23.87 1.04 1.83
CA HIS A 67 -24.16 2.47 1.94
C HIS A 67 -22.94 3.38 1.71
N LEU A 68 -21.76 2.82 1.43
CA LEU A 68 -20.52 3.56 1.24
C LEU A 68 -20.64 4.69 0.20
N ASP A 69 -21.33 4.41 -0.91
CA ASP A 69 -21.52 5.38 -2.00
C ASP A 69 -22.49 6.51 -1.66
N THR A 70 -23.27 6.37 -0.59
CA THR A 70 -24.24 7.37 -0.11
C THR A 70 -23.72 8.19 1.06
N TRP A 71 -22.48 7.98 1.50
CA TRP A 71 -21.89 8.80 2.54
C TRP A 71 -21.76 10.26 2.08
N PRO A 72 -21.93 11.25 2.97
CA PRO A 72 -21.81 12.67 2.60
C PRO A 72 -20.45 13.03 1.99
N ALA A 73 -19.40 12.33 2.44
CA ALA A 73 -18.04 12.46 1.94
C ALA A 73 -17.45 11.05 1.73
N PRO A 74 -17.69 10.40 0.58
CA PRO A 74 -17.11 9.10 0.32
C PRO A 74 -15.58 9.25 0.20
N PRO A 75 -14.82 8.21 0.60
CA PRO A 75 -13.37 8.28 0.63
C PRO A 75 -12.80 8.48 -0.78
N ALA A 76 -11.64 9.14 -0.85
CA ALA A 76 -10.94 9.42 -2.11
C ALA A 76 -10.39 8.15 -2.78
N GLY A 77 -10.10 7.13 -1.98
CA GLY A 77 -9.74 5.78 -2.39
C GLY A 77 -10.08 4.79 -1.28
N LEU A 78 -10.08 3.50 -1.62
CA LEU A 78 -10.24 2.39 -0.68
C LEU A 78 -9.50 1.16 -1.19
N PHE A 79 -8.69 0.55 -0.33
CA PHE A 79 -8.11 -0.76 -0.58
C PHE A 79 -8.99 -1.88 0.01
N VAL A 80 -9.34 -2.86 -0.84
CA VAL A 80 -10.11 -4.04 -0.45
C VAL A 80 -9.17 -5.23 -0.36
N VAL A 81 -8.83 -5.63 0.86
CA VAL A 81 -7.83 -6.68 1.16
C VAL A 81 -8.11 -7.99 0.43
N GLU A 82 -9.35 -8.50 0.52
CA GLU A 82 -9.74 -9.77 -0.10
C GLU A 82 -9.62 -9.76 -1.63
N GLU A 83 -9.85 -8.61 -2.25
CA GLU A 83 -9.72 -8.43 -3.70
C GLU A 83 -8.32 -8.00 -4.12
N ARG A 84 -7.45 -7.67 -3.15
CA ARG A 84 -6.14 -7.03 -3.35
C ARG A 84 -6.21 -5.83 -4.30
N THR A 85 -7.29 -5.06 -4.19
CA THR A 85 -7.61 -4.02 -5.17
C THR A 85 -7.87 -2.69 -4.49
N ALA A 86 -7.14 -1.65 -4.90
CA ALA A 86 -7.45 -0.28 -4.54
C ALA A 86 -8.40 0.33 -5.58
N TYR A 87 -9.55 0.81 -5.13
CA TYR A 87 -10.49 1.58 -5.92
C TYR A 87 -10.28 3.06 -5.65
N LEU A 88 -10.15 3.87 -6.70
CA LEU A 88 -9.73 5.27 -6.60
C LEU A 88 -10.74 6.20 -7.24
N ARG A 89 -11.40 7.05 -6.45
CA ARG A 89 -12.18 8.20 -6.97
C ARG A 89 -11.27 9.38 -7.29
N SER A 90 -10.27 9.62 -6.44
CA SER A 90 -9.25 10.63 -6.66
C SER A 90 -8.04 10.06 -7.38
N ARG A 91 -7.47 10.84 -8.29
CA ARG A 91 -6.21 10.55 -8.98
C ARG A 91 -5.06 11.39 -8.44
N SER A 92 -5.25 12.08 -7.31
CA SER A 92 -4.19 12.86 -6.71
C SER A 92 -3.05 11.94 -6.25
N PRO A 93 -1.78 12.38 -6.35
CA PRO A 93 -0.66 11.56 -5.90
C PRO A 93 -0.79 11.11 -4.44
N LEU A 94 -1.38 11.96 -3.58
CA LEU A 94 -1.66 11.63 -2.19
C LEU A 94 -2.55 10.39 -2.08
N ALA A 95 -3.75 10.41 -2.69
CA ALA A 95 -4.69 9.29 -2.60
C ALA A 95 -4.12 8.02 -3.23
N VAL A 96 -3.50 8.13 -4.41
CA VAL A 96 -2.91 6.98 -5.10
C VAL A 96 -1.81 6.32 -4.27
N ALA A 97 -0.90 7.11 -3.69
CA ALA A 97 0.20 6.57 -2.91
C ALA A 97 -0.26 6.05 -1.54
N HIS A 98 -1.27 6.68 -0.93
CA HIS A 98 -1.87 6.22 0.32
C HIS A 98 -2.48 4.82 0.13
N GLU A 99 -3.40 4.65 -0.83
CA GLU A 99 -4.02 3.34 -1.08
C GLU A 99 -3.01 2.29 -1.56
N PHE A 100 -1.98 2.69 -2.30
CA PHE A 100 -0.91 1.76 -2.65
C PHE A 100 -0.05 1.38 -1.45
N GLY A 101 0.05 2.24 -0.43
CA GLY A 101 0.60 1.91 0.88
C GLY A 101 -0.13 0.73 1.52
N HIS A 102 -1.46 0.78 1.62
CA HIS A 102 -2.30 -0.34 2.07
C HIS A 102 -2.09 -1.61 1.22
N ALA A 103 -1.97 -1.45 -0.10
CA ALA A 103 -1.70 -2.57 -0.97
C ALA A 103 -0.34 -3.24 -0.72
N LEU A 104 0.70 -2.46 -0.44
CA LEU A 104 2.02 -2.97 -0.06
C LEU A 104 2.02 -3.61 1.32
N ASP A 105 1.28 -3.04 2.27
CA ASP A 105 1.08 -3.61 3.60
C ASP A 105 0.49 -5.03 3.49
N CYS A 106 -0.58 -5.16 2.69
CA CYS A 106 -1.22 -6.44 2.41
C CYS A 106 -0.30 -7.42 1.64
N ALA A 107 0.45 -6.92 0.67
CA ALA A 107 1.38 -7.73 -0.11
C ALA A 107 2.49 -8.34 0.77
N LEU A 108 2.98 -7.56 1.75
CA LEU A 108 3.97 -8.02 2.73
C LEU A 108 3.34 -8.97 3.77
N GLY A 109 2.10 -8.73 4.20
CA GLY A 109 1.37 -9.54 5.18
C GLY A 109 0.74 -10.82 4.62
N ARG A 110 1.02 -11.18 3.35
CA ARG A 110 0.64 -12.44 2.71
C ARG A 110 -0.88 -12.75 2.69
N GLY A 111 -1.73 -11.74 2.81
CA GLY A 111 -3.19 -11.90 2.81
C GLY A 111 -3.90 -11.09 3.88
N GLY A 112 -3.21 -10.74 4.96
CA GLY A 112 -3.59 -9.68 5.90
C GLY A 112 -2.65 -8.48 5.79
N TYR A 113 -2.87 -7.44 6.59
CA TYR A 113 -1.93 -6.32 6.71
C TYR A 113 -0.75 -6.71 7.62
N ARG A 114 0.48 -6.49 7.14
CA ARG A 114 1.69 -6.67 7.95
C ARG A 114 1.67 -5.77 9.18
N SER A 115 1.12 -4.56 9.09
CA SER A 115 0.95 -3.66 10.24
C SER A 115 0.17 -4.24 11.42
N ASN A 116 -0.63 -5.28 11.20
CA ASN A 116 -1.32 -5.99 12.27
C ASN A 116 -0.48 -7.06 12.96
N ASP A 117 0.51 -7.64 12.27
CA ASP A 117 1.25 -8.83 12.72
C ASP A 117 2.72 -8.53 13.05
N ASP A 118 3.33 -7.51 12.42
CA ASP A 118 4.72 -7.13 12.61
C ASP A 118 4.90 -6.40 13.96
N SER A 119 5.56 -7.08 14.91
CA SER A 119 5.77 -6.56 16.27
C SER A 119 6.57 -5.26 16.31
N ASP A 120 7.51 -5.08 15.38
CA ASP A 120 8.36 -3.90 15.34
C ASP A 120 7.56 -2.70 14.85
N LEU A 121 6.80 -2.87 13.76
CA LEU A 121 5.92 -1.83 13.23
C LEU A 121 4.85 -1.43 14.24
N ARG A 122 4.24 -2.41 14.93
CA ARG A 122 3.30 -2.14 16.03
C ARG A 122 3.96 -1.39 17.17
N SER A 123 5.16 -1.80 17.58
CA SER A 123 5.91 -1.10 18.63
C SER A 123 6.17 0.35 18.25
N ILE A 124 6.56 0.62 17.00
CA ILE A 124 6.75 1.99 16.50
C ILE A 124 5.45 2.79 16.62
N PHE A 125 4.33 2.26 16.10
CA PHE A 125 3.03 2.93 16.16
C PHE A 125 2.58 3.23 17.60
N PHE A 126 2.54 2.24 18.48
CA PHE A 126 2.00 2.38 19.84
C PHE A 126 2.89 3.20 20.78
N SER A 127 4.16 3.41 20.43
CA SER A 127 5.09 4.26 21.19
C SER A 127 5.36 5.62 20.53
N ALA A 128 4.73 5.92 19.40
CA ALA A 128 4.88 7.17 18.71
C ALA A 128 4.33 8.33 19.55
N THR A 129 5.13 9.37 19.76
CA THR A 129 4.72 10.61 20.44
C THR A 129 4.31 11.70 19.45
N ALA A 130 4.57 11.48 18.16
CA ALA A 130 4.18 12.35 17.06
C ALA A 130 3.97 11.53 15.79
N PHE A 131 3.15 12.04 14.87
CA PHE A 131 2.81 11.36 13.63
C PHE A 131 3.10 12.27 12.43
N ILE A 132 3.47 11.65 11.29
CA ILE A 132 3.74 12.39 10.06
C ILE A 132 2.51 13.13 9.55
N THR A 133 1.31 12.62 9.79
CA THR A 133 0.04 13.32 9.59
C THR A 133 -0.92 12.97 10.73
N PRO A 134 -1.96 13.78 10.98
CA PRO A 134 -3.01 13.40 11.92
C PRO A 134 -3.70 12.09 11.53
N TYR A 135 -3.82 11.82 10.23
CA TYR A 135 -4.43 10.60 9.72
C TYR A 135 -3.63 9.35 10.07
N ALA A 136 -2.30 9.44 10.08
CA ALA A 136 -1.44 8.31 10.46
C ALA A 136 -1.64 7.83 11.91
N ALA A 137 -2.31 8.60 12.77
CA ALA A 137 -2.56 8.23 14.16
C ALA A 137 -3.82 7.36 14.36
N THR A 138 -4.62 7.14 13.31
CA THR A 138 -5.93 6.49 13.45
C THR A 138 -5.84 4.97 13.62
N ALA A 139 -4.89 4.31 12.95
CA ALA A 139 -4.69 2.87 13.01
C ALA A 139 -3.29 2.46 12.49
N PRO A 140 -2.78 1.25 12.83
CA PRO A 140 -1.48 0.77 12.36
C PRO A 140 -1.31 0.68 10.84
N ASP A 141 -2.36 0.30 10.11
CA ASP A 141 -2.38 0.25 8.65
C ASP A 141 -2.34 1.65 8.04
N GLU A 142 -3.10 2.59 8.61
CA GLU A 142 -3.07 3.99 8.21
C GLU A 142 -1.73 4.65 8.49
N PHE A 143 -1.10 4.29 9.62
CA PHE A 143 0.26 4.66 9.92
C PHE A 143 1.23 4.17 8.84
N PHE A 144 1.18 2.88 8.49
CA PHE A 144 2.02 2.29 7.45
C PHE A 144 1.84 2.99 6.10
N ALA A 145 0.60 3.20 5.67
CA ALA A 145 0.27 3.86 4.42
C ALA A 145 0.87 5.28 4.36
N GLU A 146 0.76 6.03 5.46
CA GLU A 146 1.25 7.41 5.54
C GLU A 146 2.77 7.52 5.61
N ILE A 147 3.47 6.64 6.34
CA ILE A 147 4.94 6.66 6.39
C ILE A 147 5.56 6.25 5.05
N VAL A 148 4.96 5.28 4.35
CA VAL A 148 5.40 4.90 3.00
C VAL A 148 5.12 6.04 2.00
N ARG A 149 3.93 6.65 2.05
CA ARG A 149 3.58 7.81 1.23
C ARG A 149 4.55 8.97 1.44
N ALA A 150 4.93 9.23 2.69
CA ALA A 150 5.91 10.25 3.05
C ALA A 150 7.29 9.95 2.44
N TYR A 151 7.73 8.68 2.47
CA TYR A 151 9.02 8.26 1.95
C TYR A 151 9.16 8.44 0.42
N VAL A 152 8.06 8.30 -0.33
CA VAL A 152 7.99 8.58 -1.78
C VAL A 152 7.53 10.01 -2.12
N GLU A 153 7.33 10.84 -1.10
CA GLU A 153 6.96 12.26 -1.17
C GLU A 153 5.73 12.53 -2.07
N ALA A 154 4.76 11.62 -2.01
CA ALA A 154 3.52 11.74 -2.77
C ALA A 154 2.51 12.60 -2.00
N ASN A 155 2.46 13.87 -2.39
CA ASN A 155 1.64 14.91 -1.76
C ASN A 155 0.66 15.53 -2.76
N ASP A 156 -0.39 16.15 -2.22
CA ASP A 156 -1.34 16.97 -2.96
C ASP A 156 -1.23 18.43 -2.47
N ARG A 157 -1.05 19.38 -3.39
CA ARG A 157 -0.97 20.81 -3.07
C ARG A 157 -2.27 21.37 -2.49
N ARG A 158 -3.38 20.67 -2.70
CA ARG A 158 -4.69 21.04 -2.13
C ARG A 158 -4.91 20.47 -0.73
N SER A 159 -4.01 19.60 -0.26
CA SER A 159 -4.10 19.10 1.11
C SER A 159 -3.90 20.25 2.09
N PRO A 160 -4.76 20.40 3.12
CA PRO A 160 -4.59 21.42 4.14
C PRO A 160 -3.45 21.07 5.13
N TRP A 161 -2.91 19.86 5.07
CA TRP A 161 -1.85 19.41 5.95
C TRP A 161 -0.47 19.71 5.36
N PRO A 162 0.55 19.90 6.22
CA PRO A 162 1.93 20.00 5.76
C PRO A 162 2.31 18.77 4.93
N ALA A 163 3.10 18.99 3.88
CA ALA A 163 3.59 17.91 3.03
C ALA A 163 4.27 16.81 3.87
N ALA A 164 3.88 15.57 3.63
CA ALA A 164 4.55 14.40 4.16
C ALA A 164 5.77 14.13 3.27
N THR A 165 6.94 14.52 3.74
CA THR A 165 8.20 14.38 3.02
C THR A 165 9.10 13.37 3.72
N ARG A 166 10.09 12.84 3.01
CA ARG A 166 11.06 11.91 3.57
C ARG A 166 11.86 12.55 4.70
N ARG A 167 12.24 13.82 4.49
CA ARG A 167 12.92 14.63 5.51
C ARG A 167 12.08 14.77 6.78
N ARG A 168 10.80 15.16 6.64
CA ARG A 168 9.91 15.34 7.79
C ARG A 168 9.64 14.02 8.52
N LEU A 169 9.51 12.91 7.80
CA LEU A 169 9.39 11.59 8.43
C LEU A 169 10.60 11.29 9.32
N ARG A 170 11.82 11.54 8.82
CA ARG A 170 13.06 11.37 9.59
C ARG A 170 13.10 12.25 10.84
N GLU A 171 12.59 13.48 10.76
CA GLU A 171 12.57 14.42 11.88
C GLU A 171 11.52 14.09 12.94
N VAL A 172 10.32 13.67 12.50
CA VAL A 172 9.17 13.42 13.38
C VAL A 172 9.23 12.03 14.01
N ASP A 173 9.56 11.02 13.21
CA ASP A 173 9.62 9.63 13.65
C ASP A 173 10.82 8.91 12.99
N PRO A 174 12.02 9.05 13.58
CA PRO A 174 13.23 8.40 13.07
C PRO A 174 13.11 6.88 12.99
N ARG A 175 12.35 6.24 13.88
CA ARG A 175 12.19 4.77 13.89
C ARG A 175 11.35 4.33 12.70
N ALA A 176 10.23 5.01 12.43
CA ALA A 176 9.45 4.77 11.22
C ALA A 176 10.25 5.06 9.95
N PHE A 177 11.06 6.13 9.94
CA PHE A 177 11.96 6.41 8.83
C PHE A 177 12.90 5.24 8.54
N THR A 178 13.60 4.73 9.56
CA THR A 178 14.50 3.58 9.42
C THR A 178 13.76 2.32 8.96
N TYR A 179 12.56 2.07 9.50
CA TYR A 179 11.74 0.93 9.08
C TYR A 179 11.40 1.01 7.58
N VAL A 180 10.92 2.16 7.08
CA VAL A 180 10.60 2.31 5.65
C VAL A 180 11.86 2.29 4.79
N GLU A 181 12.96 2.88 5.25
CA GLU A 181 14.25 2.79 4.53
C GLU A 181 14.71 1.34 4.34
N HIS A 182 14.54 0.49 5.36
CA HIS A 182 14.80 -0.94 5.26
C HIS A 182 13.90 -1.64 4.23
N LEU A 183 12.61 -1.27 4.14
CA LEU A 183 11.71 -1.81 3.11
C LEU A 183 12.24 -1.56 1.70
N PHE A 184 12.62 -0.30 1.43
CA PHE A 184 13.02 0.16 0.09
C PHE A 184 14.42 -0.30 -0.31
N THR A 185 15.31 -0.51 0.66
CA THR A 185 16.70 -0.95 0.39
C THR A 185 16.84 -2.46 0.37
N LYS A 186 15.98 -3.20 1.10
CA LYS A 186 16.16 -4.64 1.31
C LYS A 186 14.87 -5.45 1.29
N ALA A 187 13.89 -5.15 2.16
CA ALA A 187 12.82 -6.11 2.45
C ALA A 187 11.96 -6.47 1.22
N PHE A 188 11.67 -5.53 0.31
CA PHE A 188 10.93 -5.85 -0.91
C PHE A 188 11.66 -6.83 -1.84
N VAL A 189 12.99 -6.80 -1.84
CA VAL A 189 13.82 -7.75 -2.62
C VAL A 189 13.80 -9.12 -1.96
N ASP A 190 13.96 -9.17 -0.64
CA ASP A 190 13.97 -10.43 0.11
C ASP A 190 12.62 -11.17 0.00
N GLU A 191 11.49 -10.45 0.02
CA GLU A 191 10.15 -11.04 -0.12
C GLU A 191 9.84 -11.58 -1.53
N LEU A 192 10.65 -11.21 -2.52
CA LEU A 192 10.60 -11.75 -3.87
C LEU A 192 11.51 -12.96 -4.06
N ALA A 193 12.43 -13.23 -3.12
CA ALA A 193 13.32 -14.37 -3.20
C ALA A 193 12.53 -15.69 -3.06
N PRO A 194 12.90 -16.73 -3.83
CA PRO A 194 12.33 -18.06 -3.64
C PRO A 194 12.51 -18.48 -2.18
N GLN A 195 11.42 -18.82 -1.52
CA GLN A 195 11.52 -19.41 -0.19
C GLN A 195 12.14 -20.81 -0.36
N PRO A 196 13.14 -21.20 0.46
CA PRO A 196 13.63 -22.56 0.43
C PRO A 196 12.45 -23.49 0.71
N SER A 197 12.17 -24.40 -0.22
CA SER A 197 11.21 -25.46 0.00
C SER A 197 11.70 -26.28 1.18
N PHE A 198 10.95 -26.24 2.29
CA PHE A 198 11.08 -27.24 3.35
C PHE A 198 10.69 -28.58 2.74
N THR A 199 11.68 -29.28 2.19
CA THR A 199 11.56 -30.70 1.91
C THR A 199 11.61 -31.39 3.27
N GLY A 200 10.42 -31.77 3.76
CA GLY A 200 10.28 -32.49 5.01
C GLY A 200 11.12 -33.76 4.95
N GLY A 201 12.26 -33.75 5.65
CA GLY A 201 12.99 -34.96 5.98
C GLY A 201 12.13 -35.78 6.93
N GLN A 202 11.40 -36.75 6.38
CA GLN A 202 10.96 -37.89 7.18
C GLN A 202 12.20 -38.69 7.55
N THR A 203 12.77 -38.37 8.71
CA THR A 203 13.67 -39.29 9.41
C THR A 203 12.82 -40.45 9.89
N VAL A 204 12.77 -41.53 9.11
CA VAL A 204 12.19 -42.79 9.55
C VAL A 204 13.14 -43.37 10.60
N CYS A 205 12.82 -43.15 11.88
CA CYS A 205 13.43 -43.87 12.98
C CYS A 205 13.12 -45.36 12.79
N SER A 206 14.13 -46.12 12.40
CA SER A 206 14.10 -47.58 12.52
C SER A 206 14.51 -47.89 13.96
N THR A 207 13.56 -48.34 14.78
CA THR A 207 13.85 -48.94 16.09
C THR A 207 14.37 -50.37 15.92
N PRO A 208 15.26 -50.81 16.83
CA PRO A 208 15.97 -52.10 16.76
C PRO A 208 15.09 -53.32 17.03
#